data_AF-A0A257MEJ2-F1
#
_entry.id   AF-A0A257MEJ2-F1
#
_cell.length_a   1.000
_cell.length_b   1.000
_cell.length_c   1.000
_cell.angle_alpha   90.00
_cell.angle_beta   90.00
_cell.angle_gamma   90.00
#
_symmetry.space_group_name_H-M   'P 1'
#
loop_
_entity.id
_entity.type
_entity.pdbx_description
1 polymer ?
#
loop_
_entity_poly.entity_id
_entity_poly.type
_entity_poly.pdbx_seq_one_letter_code
_entity_poly.pdbx_strand_id
1 'polypeptide(L)'
;MILSQNPAHSPSKRLKARLDSDLFLRQYSDEQPLRSELFSTNQLVRHAKALAERHEVDPIPGEDLLLPRLAENEAILLQVNELLMEAVASNLRIAPASVWLLDNFYKIEEQIRMAKRHLPKGYSKELPHMLRGPLAGYPRIYDIAKEL
;
A
#
# COMPACT_ATOMS: atom_id res chain seq x y z
N MET A 1 -0.62 -21.44 49.59
CA MET A 1 -1.27 -20.11 49.59
C MET A 1 -0.30 -19.17 48.86
N ILE A 2 -0.19 -19.24 47.51
CA ILE A 2 -0.80 -18.35 46.49
C ILE A 2 -0.86 -16.87 46.99
N LEU A 3 -0.25 -15.84 46.38
CA LEU A 3 -0.33 -15.43 44.98
C LEU A 3 0.89 -14.63 44.48
N SER A 4 1.32 -15.03 43.29
CA SER A 4 2.11 -14.28 42.31
C SER A 4 1.41 -12.96 41.95
N GLN A 5 2.15 -11.85 41.97
CA GLN A 5 1.68 -10.58 41.42
C GLN A 5 1.81 -10.62 39.89
N ASN A 6 0.65 -10.55 39.23
CA ASN A 6 0.51 -10.51 37.78
C ASN A 6 0.35 -9.03 37.36
N PRO A 7 1.19 -8.46 36.49
CA PRO A 7 0.98 -7.08 36.06
C PRO A 7 -0.20 -7.02 35.10
N ALA A 8 -1.23 -6.28 35.49
CA ALA A 8 -2.42 -6.06 34.70
C ALA A 8 -2.07 -5.36 33.37
N HIS A 9 -2.24 -6.07 32.25
CA HIS A 9 -2.33 -5.44 30.94
C HIS A 9 -3.54 -4.51 30.92
N SER A 10 -3.28 -3.20 30.83
CA SER A 10 -4.29 -2.15 30.83
C SER A 10 -5.27 -2.31 29.64
N PRO A 11 -6.58 -2.49 29.88
CA PRO A 11 -7.57 -2.74 28.82
C PRO A 11 -7.77 -1.56 27.85
N SER A 12 -7.37 -0.34 28.24
CA SER A 12 -7.51 0.86 27.40
C SER A 12 -6.66 0.85 26.12
N LYS A 13 -5.50 0.16 26.12
CA LYS A 13 -4.66 0.07 24.91
C LYS A 13 -5.29 -0.81 23.82
N ARG A 14 -6.04 -1.85 24.21
CA ARG A 14 -6.69 -2.79 23.27
C ARG A 14 -7.90 -2.19 22.56
N LEU A 15 -8.69 -1.34 23.22
CA LEU A 15 -9.83 -0.68 22.58
C LEU A 15 -9.37 0.37 21.57
N LYS A 16 -8.33 1.15 21.90
CA LYS A 16 -7.79 2.18 20.99
C LYS A 16 -7.20 1.54 19.73
N ALA A 17 -6.41 0.47 19.88
CA ALA A 17 -5.87 -0.31 18.76
C ALA A 17 -6.96 -0.93 17.86
N ARG A 18 -8.11 -1.35 18.40
CA ARG A 18 -9.25 -1.84 17.59
C ARG A 18 -9.97 -0.71 16.85
N LEU A 19 -10.18 0.44 17.48
CA LEU A 19 -10.80 1.60 16.84
C LEU A 19 -9.92 2.17 15.71
N ASP A 20 -8.60 2.24 15.92
CA ASP A 20 -7.65 2.65 14.89
C ASP A 20 -7.61 1.63 13.74
N SER A 21 -7.71 0.33 14.05
CA SER A 21 -7.80 -0.73 13.04
C SER A 21 -9.11 -0.68 12.23
N ASP A 22 -10.24 -0.39 12.85
CA ASP A 22 -11.53 -0.29 12.14
C ASP A 22 -11.58 0.94 11.24
N LEU A 23 -11.00 2.07 11.68
CA LEU A 23 -10.85 3.27 10.85
C LEU A 23 -9.91 3.01 9.68
N PHE A 24 -8.77 2.35 9.92
CA PHE A 24 -7.83 1.95 8.89
C PHE A 24 -8.50 1.04 7.84
N LEU A 25 -9.21 0.00 8.27
CA LEU A 25 -9.90 -0.92 7.37
C LEU A 25 -11.01 -0.25 6.59
N ARG A 26 -11.69 0.77 7.14
CA ARG A 26 -12.67 1.59 6.40
C ARG A 26 -12.01 2.55 5.43
N GLN A 27 -10.88 3.14 5.80
CA GLN A 27 -10.16 4.11 4.96
C GLN A 27 -9.61 3.44 3.70
N TYR A 28 -9.19 2.18 3.78
CA TYR A 28 -8.63 1.42 2.66
C TYR A 28 -9.49 0.24 2.23
N SER A 29 -10.78 0.19 2.60
CA SER A 29 -11.68 -0.93 2.24
C SER A 29 -11.84 -1.11 0.74
N ASP A 30 -11.71 -0.01 0.00
CA ASP A 30 -11.93 0.05 -1.43
C ASP A 30 -10.64 -0.28 -2.22
N GLU A 31 -9.49 -0.32 -1.54
CA GLU A 31 -8.22 -0.74 -2.10
C GLU A 31 -8.09 -2.27 -2.03
N GLN A 32 -8.57 -2.96 -3.05
CA GLN A 32 -8.39 -4.40 -3.14
C GLN A 32 -6.91 -4.77 -3.32
N PRO A 33 -6.44 -5.89 -2.71
CA PRO A 33 -5.09 -6.39 -2.97
C PRO A 33 -4.86 -6.55 -4.47
N LEU A 34 -3.68 -6.13 -4.95
CA LEU A 34 -3.27 -6.31 -6.34
C LEU A 34 -3.19 -7.81 -6.66
N ARG A 35 -4.27 -8.33 -7.22
CA ARG A 35 -4.46 -9.72 -7.61
C ARG A 35 -4.93 -9.71 -9.04
N SER A 36 -4.04 -10.02 -9.96
CA SER A 36 -4.35 -10.21 -11.38
C SER A 36 -3.97 -11.61 -11.82
N GLU A 37 -4.74 -12.17 -12.75
CA GLU A 37 -4.34 -13.38 -13.45
C GLU A 37 -3.16 -13.05 -14.38
N LEU A 38 -2.16 -13.94 -14.43
CA LEU A 38 -1.02 -13.75 -15.32
C LEU A 38 -1.45 -14.00 -16.77
N PHE A 39 -1.47 -12.95 -17.58
CA PHE A 39 -1.76 -13.07 -19.00
C PHE A 39 -0.64 -13.77 -19.76
N SER A 40 -1.02 -14.66 -20.69
CA SER A 40 -0.11 -15.04 -21.78
C SER A 40 0.19 -13.82 -22.67
N THR A 41 1.27 -13.85 -23.44
CA THR A 41 1.67 -12.76 -24.34
C THR A 41 0.54 -12.30 -25.26
N ASN A 42 -0.22 -13.24 -25.84
CA ASN A 42 -1.35 -12.91 -26.72
C ASN A 42 -2.51 -12.25 -25.97
N GLN A 43 -2.80 -12.69 -24.75
CA GLN A 43 -3.81 -12.07 -23.90
C GLN A 43 -3.37 -10.66 -23.48
N LEU A 44 -2.10 -10.49 -23.10
CA LEU A 44 -1.54 -9.20 -22.72
C LEU A 44 -1.63 -8.19 -23.86
N VAL A 45 -1.28 -8.57 -25.09
CA VAL A 45 -1.40 -7.69 -26.27
C VAL A 45 -2.85 -7.28 -26.52
N ARG A 46 -3.80 -8.22 -26.43
CA ARG A 46 -5.22 -7.91 -26.60
C ARG A 46 -5.73 -7.00 -25.48
N HIS A 47 -5.36 -7.29 -24.25
CA HIS A 47 -5.74 -6.50 -23.09
C HIS A 47 -5.15 -5.08 -23.16
N ALA A 48 -3.86 -4.95 -23.48
CA ALA A 48 -3.19 -3.67 -23.66
C ALA A 48 -3.81 -2.79 -24.75
N LYS A 49 -4.28 -3.39 -25.86
CA LYS A 49 -5.02 -2.66 -26.90
C LYS A 49 -6.36 -2.14 -26.39
N ALA A 50 -7.16 -3.00 -25.76
CA ALA A 50 -8.43 -2.59 -25.17
C ALA A 50 -8.26 -1.53 -24.06
N LEU A 51 -7.21 -1.66 -23.25
CA LEU A 51 -6.75 -0.70 -22.23
C LEU A 51 -6.36 0.65 -22.85
N ALA A 52 -5.67 0.66 -23.98
CA ALA A 52 -5.32 1.89 -24.66
C ALA A 52 -6.53 2.61 -25.26
N GLU A 53 -7.51 1.87 -25.80
CA GLU A 53 -8.73 2.42 -26.39
C GLU A 53 -9.67 3.05 -25.35
N ARG A 54 -9.72 2.50 -24.12
CA ARG A 54 -10.55 3.04 -23.03
C ARG A 54 -9.95 4.25 -22.32
N HIS A 55 -8.65 4.52 -22.51
CA HIS A 55 -7.97 5.60 -21.80
C HIS A 55 -8.24 6.97 -22.42
N GLU A 56 -9.01 7.78 -21.70
CA GLU A 56 -9.15 9.21 -21.97
C GLU A 56 -8.09 9.98 -21.16
N VAL A 57 -7.22 10.71 -21.85
CA VAL A 57 -6.16 11.50 -21.22
C VAL A 57 -6.62 12.95 -21.06
N ASP A 58 -6.38 13.52 -19.89
CA ASP A 58 -6.65 14.93 -19.61
C ASP A 58 -5.62 15.82 -20.35
N PRO A 59 -6.06 16.84 -21.11
CA PRO A 59 -5.14 17.81 -21.71
C PRO A 59 -4.41 18.68 -20.68
N ILE A 60 -4.88 18.73 -19.45
CA ILE A 60 -4.32 19.53 -18.36
C ILE A 60 -3.48 18.63 -17.44
N PRO A 61 -2.25 19.04 -17.07
CA PRO A 61 -1.45 18.37 -16.04
C PRO A 61 -2.20 18.23 -14.71
N GLY A 62 -2.16 17.03 -14.13
CA GLY A 62 -2.79 16.73 -12.84
C GLY A 62 -1.91 17.06 -11.63
N GLU A 63 -2.45 16.78 -10.45
CA GLU A 63 -1.71 16.84 -9.20
C GLU A 63 -0.85 15.59 -8.97
N ASP A 64 0.13 15.71 -8.07
CA ASP A 64 0.97 14.58 -7.70
C ASP A 64 0.26 13.71 -6.65
N LEU A 65 -0.44 12.66 -7.10
CA LEU A 65 -1.20 11.76 -6.21
C LEU A 65 -0.37 10.57 -5.70
N LEU A 66 0.62 10.12 -6.47
CA LEU A 66 1.34 8.86 -6.18
C LEU A 66 2.42 9.01 -5.12
N LEU A 67 3.18 10.12 -5.12
CA LEU A 67 4.23 10.33 -4.11
C LEU A 67 3.65 10.56 -2.70
N PRO A 68 2.57 11.33 -2.51
CA PRO A 68 1.90 11.41 -1.21
C PRO A 68 1.38 10.06 -0.73
N ARG A 69 0.72 9.28 -1.59
CA ARG A 69 0.24 7.93 -1.25
C ARG A 69 1.40 6.99 -0.89
N LEU A 70 2.53 7.07 -1.60
CA LEU A 70 3.74 6.30 -1.28
C LEU A 70 4.31 6.68 0.09
N ALA A 71 4.33 7.97 0.44
CA ALA A 71 4.78 8.44 1.75
C ALA A 71 3.86 7.98 2.88
N GLU A 72 2.54 8.02 2.66
CA GLU A 72 1.55 7.47 3.60
C GLU A 72 1.75 5.97 3.80
N ASN A 73 1.91 5.20 2.71
CA ASN A 73 2.20 3.77 2.77
C ASN A 73 3.48 3.46 3.53
N GLU A 74 4.55 4.20 3.28
CA GLU A 74 5.81 4.03 4.01
C GLU A 74 5.62 4.25 5.52
N ALA A 75 4.90 5.30 5.92
CA ALA A 75 4.64 5.58 7.33
C ALA A 75 3.84 4.46 8.01
N ILE A 76 2.85 3.90 7.32
CA ILE A 76 2.06 2.75 7.82
C ILE A 76 2.95 1.51 7.94
N LEU A 77 3.76 1.23 6.92
CA LEU A 77 4.63 0.07 6.88
C LEU A 77 5.67 0.10 8.01
N LEU A 78 6.26 1.26 8.28
CA LEU A 78 7.20 1.46 9.40
C LEU A 78 6.52 1.21 10.75
N GLN A 79 5.33 1.79 10.97
CA GLN A 79 4.56 1.57 12.20
C GLN A 79 4.23 0.09 12.41
N VAL A 80 3.81 -0.60 11.35
CA VAL A 80 3.52 -2.05 11.41
C VAL A 80 4.80 -2.85 11.71
N ASN A 81 5.93 -2.49 11.11
CA ASN A 81 7.21 -3.15 11.37
C ASN A 81 7.64 -3.01 12.85
N GLU A 82 7.57 -1.79 13.40
CA GLU A 82 7.86 -1.52 14.81
C GLU A 82 6.96 -2.32 15.76
N LEU A 83 5.64 -2.31 15.51
CA LEU A 83 4.66 -3.07 16.30
C LEU A 83 4.93 -4.57 16.27
N LEU A 84 5.30 -5.11 15.10
CA LEU A 84 5.61 -6.52 14.95
C LEU A 84 6.93 -6.89 15.65
N MET A 85 7.95 -6.04 15.59
CA MET A 85 9.20 -6.24 16.32
C MET A 85 8.97 -6.24 17.83
N GLU A 86 8.16 -5.31 18.36
CA GLU A 86 7.79 -5.28 19.78
C GLU A 86 7.02 -6.55 20.20
N ALA A 87 6.10 -7.02 19.36
CA ALA A 87 5.35 -8.25 19.63
C ALA A 87 6.27 -9.47 19.70
N VAL A 88 7.24 -9.58 18.79
CA VAL A 88 8.26 -10.65 18.80
C VAL A 88 9.15 -10.55 20.04
N ALA A 89 9.64 -9.35 20.38
CA ALA A 89 10.46 -9.12 21.57
C ALA A 89 9.72 -9.47 22.87
N SER A 90 8.40 -9.28 22.89
CA SER A 90 7.50 -9.65 23.99
C SER A 90 7.06 -11.12 23.97
N ASN A 91 7.63 -11.92 23.06
CA ASN A 91 7.31 -13.34 22.86
C ASN A 91 5.81 -13.60 22.61
N LEU A 92 5.12 -12.64 21.97
CA LEU A 92 3.73 -12.78 21.56
C LEU A 92 3.64 -13.61 20.27
N ARG A 93 2.54 -14.35 20.12
CA ARG A 93 2.25 -15.06 18.88
C ARG A 93 1.87 -14.06 17.79
N ILE A 94 2.60 -14.10 16.68
CA ILE A 94 2.31 -13.34 15.46
C ILE A 94 1.90 -14.29 14.33
N ALA A 95 1.17 -13.78 13.34
CA ALA A 95 0.72 -14.58 12.21
C ALA A 95 1.88 -14.95 11.27
N PRO A 96 1.82 -16.06 10.51
CA PRO A 96 2.85 -16.41 9.54
C PRO A 96 3.13 -15.30 8.50
N ALA A 97 2.10 -14.58 8.08
CA ALA A 97 2.24 -13.42 7.18
C ALA A 97 3.03 -12.26 7.82
N SER A 98 2.91 -12.07 9.14
CA SER A 98 3.68 -11.07 9.88
C SER A 98 5.16 -11.42 9.94
N VAL A 99 5.48 -12.72 10.12
CA VAL A 99 6.87 -13.21 10.07
C VAL A 99 7.48 -12.93 8.70
N TRP A 100 6.77 -13.32 7.63
CA TRP A 100 7.23 -13.07 6.27
C TRP A 100 7.49 -11.58 6.00
N LEU A 101 6.61 -10.70 6.50
CA LEU A 101 6.77 -9.25 6.35
C LEU A 101 8.04 -8.76 7.04
N LEU A 102 8.31 -9.20 8.28
CA LEU A 102 9.53 -8.83 9.01
C LEU A 102 10.78 -9.27 8.24
N ASP A 103 10.82 -10.53 7.79
CA ASP A 103 11.97 -11.10 7.06
C ASP A 103 12.26 -10.38 5.74
N ASN A 104 11.23 -9.77 5.11
CA ASN A 104 11.33 -9.13 3.81
C ASN A 104 11.24 -7.60 3.84
N PHE A 105 11.13 -6.98 5.02
CA PHE A 105 10.86 -5.55 5.13
C PHE A 105 11.91 -4.68 4.41
N TYR A 106 13.19 -5.07 4.48
CA TYR A 106 14.28 -4.38 3.80
C TYR A 106 14.07 -4.25 2.28
N LYS A 107 13.43 -5.24 1.63
CA LYS A 107 13.13 -5.19 0.20
C LYS A 107 12.08 -4.14 -0.10
N ILE A 108 11.07 -4.05 0.76
CA ILE A 108 10.01 -3.04 0.64
C ILE A 108 10.61 -1.64 0.81
N GLU A 109 11.45 -1.44 1.83
CA GLU A 109 12.16 -0.18 2.03
C GLU A 109 13.04 0.20 0.84
N GLU A 110 13.74 -0.78 0.26
CA GLU A 110 14.54 -0.57 -0.94
C GLU A 110 13.67 -0.14 -2.13
N GLN A 111 12.54 -0.80 -2.38
CA GLN A 111 11.61 -0.41 -3.45
C GLN A 111 11.04 1.00 -3.24
N ILE A 112 10.68 1.37 -2.02
CA ILE A 112 10.22 2.73 -1.69
C ILE A 112 11.32 3.75 -1.97
N ARG A 113 12.56 3.47 -1.54
CA ARG A 113 13.71 4.35 -1.77
C ARG A 113 14.03 4.50 -3.25
N MET A 114 13.98 3.42 -4.02
CA MET A 114 14.16 3.43 -5.46
C MET A 114 13.07 4.25 -6.15
N ALA A 115 11.80 4.03 -5.80
CA ALA A 115 10.67 4.78 -6.35
C ALA A 115 10.84 6.29 -6.10
N LYS A 116 11.13 6.70 -4.86
CA LYS A 116 11.36 8.13 -4.54
C LYS A 116 12.57 8.75 -5.25
N ARG A 117 13.61 7.95 -5.52
CA ARG A 117 14.81 8.42 -6.24
C ARG A 117 14.55 8.60 -7.74
N HIS A 118 13.85 7.65 -8.34
CA HIS A 118 13.61 7.62 -9.78
C HIS A 118 12.34 8.37 -10.20
N LEU A 119 11.43 8.64 -9.27
CA LEU A 119 10.26 9.47 -9.46
C LEU A 119 10.41 10.76 -8.65
N PRO A 120 11.17 11.75 -9.14
CA PRO A 120 11.39 12.99 -8.41
C PRO A 120 10.09 13.79 -8.27
N LYS A 121 10.05 14.65 -7.25
CA LYS A 121 8.88 15.50 -6.97
C LYS A 121 8.46 16.28 -8.21
N GLY A 122 7.16 16.28 -8.50
CA GLY A 122 6.60 17.01 -9.64
C GLY A 122 6.69 16.28 -10.98
N TYR A 123 7.53 15.25 -11.12
CA TYR A 123 7.58 14.47 -12.37
C TYR A 123 6.26 13.78 -12.69
N SER A 124 5.53 13.33 -11.66
CA SER A 124 4.19 12.76 -11.83
C SER A 124 3.22 13.75 -12.49
N LYS A 125 3.35 15.06 -12.22
CA LYS A 125 2.51 16.11 -12.83
C LYS A 125 2.73 16.22 -14.34
N GLU A 126 3.94 15.90 -14.82
CA GLU A 126 4.27 15.92 -16.24
C GLU A 126 3.70 14.72 -16.99
N LEU A 127 3.27 13.67 -16.29
CA LEU A 127 2.71 12.48 -16.91
C LEU A 127 1.30 12.76 -17.45
N PRO A 128 0.88 12.07 -18.52
CA PRO A 128 -0.51 12.09 -18.96
C PRO A 128 -1.42 11.55 -17.85
N HIS A 129 -2.41 12.33 -17.44
CA HIS A 129 -3.39 11.93 -16.41
C HIS A 129 -4.68 11.41 -17.03
N MET A 130 -5.39 10.56 -16.31
CA MET A 130 -6.68 10.03 -16.72
C MET A 130 -7.77 11.10 -16.52
N LEU A 131 -8.56 11.38 -17.56
CA LEU A 131 -9.64 12.37 -17.52
C LEU A 131 -10.88 11.84 -16.78
N ARG A 132 -11.17 10.54 -16.92
CA ARG A 132 -12.42 9.91 -16.43
C ARG A 132 -12.17 8.53 -15.84
N GLY A 133 -13.17 8.03 -15.13
CA GLY A 133 -13.19 6.69 -14.54
C GLY A 133 -12.68 6.67 -13.09
N PRO A 134 -12.51 5.47 -12.50
CA PRO A 134 -12.15 5.30 -11.10
C PRO A 134 -10.78 5.88 -10.71
N LEU A 135 -9.88 6.01 -11.69
CA LEU A 135 -8.54 6.58 -11.52
C LEU A 135 -8.43 7.98 -12.17
N ALA A 136 -9.54 8.70 -12.34
CA ALA A 136 -9.49 10.09 -12.80
C ALA A 136 -8.53 10.92 -11.94
N GLY A 137 -7.69 11.73 -12.59
CA GLY A 137 -6.64 12.50 -11.93
C GLY A 137 -5.37 11.73 -11.57
N TYR A 138 -5.32 10.39 -11.73
CA TYR A 138 -4.07 9.63 -11.60
C TYR A 138 -3.30 9.59 -12.93
N PRO A 139 -1.95 9.46 -12.89
CA PRO A 139 -1.15 9.22 -14.09
C PRO A 139 -1.61 7.96 -14.82
N ARG A 140 -1.79 8.03 -16.14
CA ARG A 140 -2.19 6.91 -17.00
C ARG A 140 -1.31 5.68 -16.80
N ILE A 141 -0.01 5.89 -16.58
CA ILE A 141 0.94 4.80 -16.36
C ILE A 141 0.62 3.98 -15.11
N TYR A 142 -0.05 4.57 -14.11
CA TYR A 142 -0.46 3.87 -12.90
C TYR A 142 -1.53 2.81 -13.19
N ASP A 143 -2.55 3.14 -13.99
CA ASP A 143 -3.56 2.13 -14.40
C ASP A 143 -2.91 1.04 -15.27
N ILE A 144 -2.00 1.43 -16.17
CA ILE A 144 -1.26 0.47 -17.00
C ILE A 144 -0.49 -0.53 -16.14
N ALA A 145 0.27 -0.05 -15.14
CA ALA A 145 1.04 -0.92 -14.25
C ALA A 145 0.17 -1.79 -13.33
N LYS A 146 -1.10 -1.42 -13.13
CA LYS A 146 -2.06 -2.19 -12.35
C LYS A 146 -2.73 -3.29 -13.17
N GLU A 147 -2.94 -3.05 -14.47
CA GLU A 147 -3.76 -3.88 -15.35
C GLU A 147 -2.94 -4.81 -16.27
N LEU A 148 -1.65 -4.55 -16.47
CA LEU A 148 -0.72 -5.35 -17.31
C LEU A 148 0.40 -5.99 -16.51
#